data_AF-A0A3D8HBH8-F1
#
_entry.id   AF-A0A3D8HBH8-F1
#
_cell.length_a   1.000
_cell.length_b   1.000
_cell.length_c   1.000
_cell.angle_alpha   90.00
_cell.angle_beta   90.00
_cell.angle_gamma   90.00
#
_symmetry.space_group_name_H-M   'P 1'
#
loop_
_entity.id
_entity.type
_entity.pdbx_description
1 polymer ?
#
loop_
_entity_poly.entity_id
_entity_poly.type
_entity_poly.pdbx_seq_one_letter_code
_entity_poly.pdbx_strand_id
1 'polypeptide(L)' 'MSSIDILAIIERLHEEKKKNRIVPDHVTEIELISEMCREVITTLNHLVENGSITAFRTLNDKAYLVNK' A
#
# COMPACT_ATOMS: atom_id res chain seq x y z
N MET A 1 13.95 5.24 1.93
CA MET A 1 12.57 4.70 1.86
C MET A 1 12.43 3.69 2.97
N SER A 2 11.49 3.89 3.89
CA SER A 2 11.16 2.86 4.87
C SER A 2 10.58 1.66 4.12
N SER A 3 11.06 0.46 4.42
CA SER A 3 10.43 -0.78 3.98
C SER A 3 8.99 -0.81 4.50
N ILE A 4 8.07 -1.41 3.74
CA ILE A 4 6.74 -1.72 4.24
C ILE A 4 6.89 -2.62 5.47
N ASP A 5 6.27 -2.23 6.58
CA ASP A 5 6.28 -2.98 7.83
C ASP A 5 4.98 -3.78 7.97
N ILE A 6 5.06 -5.06 7.60
CA ILE A 6 3.92 -5.97 7.60
C ILE A 6 3.35 -6.16 9.01
N LEU A 7 4.20 -6.20 10.05
CA LEU A 7 3.75 -6.36 11.43
C LEU A 7 2.94 -5.14 11.87
N ALA A 8 3.44 -3.94 11.59
CA ALA A 8 2.72 -2.70 11.90
C ALA A 8 1.36 -2.61 11.19
N ILE A 9 1.25 -3.06 9.93
CA ILE A 9 -0.02 -3.11 9.21
C ILE A 9 -0.98 -4.09 9.86
N ILE A 10 -0.53 -5.30 10.20
CA ILE A 10 -1.36 -6.31 10.87
C ILE A 10 -1.87 -5.77 12.22
N GLU A 11 -0.99 -5.20 13.04
CA GLU A 11 -1.36 -4.61 14.33
C GLU A 11 -2.40 -3.50 14.16
N ARG A 12 -2.19 -2.57 13.23
CA ARG A 12 -3.15 -1.50 12.96
C ARG A 12 -4.51 -2.04 12.53
N LEU A 13 -4.55 -2.96 11.57
CA LEU A 13 -5.80 -3.56 11.08
C LEU A 13 -6.54 -4.31 12.19
N HIS A 14 -5.80 -5.03 13.04
CA HIS A 14 -6.34 -5.73 14.18
C HIS A 14 -6.98 -4.75 15.19
N GLU A 15 -6.28 -3.66 15.53
CA GLU A 15 -6.80 -2.65 16.45
C GLU A 15 -8.01 -1.90 15.88
N GLU A 16 -8.05 -1.62 14.57
CA GLU A 16 -9.22 -1.06 13.89
C GLU A 16 -10.44 -2.00 14.00
N LYS A 17 -10.25 -3.31 13.83
CA LYS A 17 -11.32 -4.30 14.00
C LYS A 17 -11.83 -4.36 15.44
N LYS A 18 -10.92 -4.42 16.41
CA LYS A 18 -11.28 -4.39 17.84
C LYS A 18 -12.10 -3.14 18.18
N LYS A 19 -11.62 -1.97 17.75
CA LYS A 19 -12.32 -0.68 17.95
C LYS A 19 -13.73 -0.70 17.38
N ASN A 20 -13.90 -1.30 16.21
CA ASN A 20 -15.19 -1.38 15.51
C ASN A 20 -16.03 -2.60 15.92
N ARG A 21 -15.57 -3.42 16.87
CA ARG A 21 -16.23 -4.67 17.31
C ARG A 21 -16.53 -5.63 16.15
N ILE A 22 -15.64 -5.66 15.15
CA ILE A 22 -15.72 -6.57 14.00
C ILE A 22 -15.18 -7.93 14.40
N VAL A 23 -15.95 -8.99 14.14
CA VAL A 23 -15.55 -10.39 14.35
C VAL A 23 -15.49 -11.13 13.02
N PRO A 24 -14.57 -12.10 12.86
CA PRO A 24 -13.50 -12.46 13.79
C PRO A 24 -12.38 -11.40 13.85
N ASP A 25 -11.62 -11.39 14.95
CA ASP A 25 -10.59 -10.40 15.27
C ASP A 25 -9.23 -10.69 14.60
N HIS A 26 -9.20 -11.59 13.60
CA HIS A 26 -8.02 -11.80 12.77
C HIS A 26 -8.03 -10.88 11.55
N VAL A 27 -6.82 -10.60 11.05
CA VAL A 27 -6.61 -9.95 9.75
C VAL A 27 -6.59 -11.02 8.68
N THR A 28 -7.43 -10.88 7.68
CA THR A 28 -7.43 -11.77 6.51
C THR A 28 -6.32 -11.35 5.54
N GLU A 29 -5.85 -12.30 4.74
CA GLU A 29 -4.80 -12.04 3.74
C GLU A 29 -5.21 -10.93 2.76
N ILE A 30 -6.47 -10.89 2.34
CA ILE A 30 -6.95 -9.85 1.41
C ILE A 30 -6.96 -8.45 2.04
N GLU A 31 -7.23 -8.32 3.34
CA GLU A 31 -7.14 -7.05 4.05
C GLU A 31 -5.70 -6.56 4.10
N LEU A 32 -4.75 -7.46 4.41
CA LEU A 32 -3.33 -7.16 4.42
C LEU A 32 -2.83 -6.72 3.03
N ILE A 33 -3.13 -7.50 1.99
CA ILE A 33 -2.75 -7.18 0.60
C ILE A 33 -3.33 -5.81 0.19
N SER A 34 -4.58 -5.54 0.57
CA SER A 34 -5.24 -4.27 0.24
C SER A 34 -4.53 -3.08 0.89
N GLU A 35 -4.13 -3.18 2.16
CA GLU A 35 -3.37 -2.11 2.82
C GLU A 35 -1.97 -1.95 2.25
N MET A 36 -1.25 -3.05 2.00
CA MET A 36 0.07 -3.00 1.38
C MET A 36 -0.01 -2.31 0.01
N CYS A 37 -1.02 -2.63 -0.81
CA CYS A 37 -1.23 -1.98 -2.10
C CYS A 37 -1.47 -0.47 -1.93
N ARG A 38 -2.24 -0.03 -0.93
CA ARG A 38 -2.47 1.40 -0.66
C ARG A 38 -1.18 2.13 -0.31
N GLU A 39 -0.33 1.53 0.52
CA GLU A 39 0.97 2.13 0.89
C GLU A 39 1.92 2.22 -0.32
N VAL A 40 1.95 1.17 -1.15
CA VAL A 40 2.70 1.18 -2.41
C VAL A 40 2.21 2.28 -3.34
N ILE A 41 0.90 2.39 -3.56
CA ILE A 41 0.31 3.43 -4.42
C ILE A 41 0.65 4.83 -3.90
N THR A 42 0.54 5.05 -2.60
CA THR A 42 0.89 6.33 -1.96
C THR A 42 2.36 6.68 -2.20
N THR A 43 3.25 5.70 -2.01
CA THR A 43 4.68 5.87 -2.25
C THR A 43 4.98 6.17 -3.73
N LEU A 44 4.34 5.44 -4.65
CA LEU A 44 4.48 5.66 -6.09
C LEU A 44 4.01 7.06 -6.48
N ASN A 45 2.89 7.53 -5.93
CA ASN A 45 2.40 8.89 -6.19
C ASN A 45 3.40 9.95 -5.74
N HIS A 46 3.96 9.83 -4.52
CA HIS A 46 4.99 10.76 -4.06
C HIS A 46 6.25 10.75 -4.94
N LEU A 47 6.67 9.58 -5.44
CA LEU A 47 7.81 9.46 -6.36
C LEU A 47 7.53 10.08 -7.73
N VAL A 48 6.27 10.08 -8.17
CA VAL A 48 5.85 10.78 -9.38
C VAL A 48 5.83 12.29 -9.15
N GLU A 49 5.22 12.73 -8.04
CA GLU A 49 5.11 14.15 -7.68
C GLU A 49 6.47 14.81 -7.49
N ASN A 50 7.44 14.10 -6.91
CA ASN A 50 8.79 14.62 -6.71
C ASN A 50 9.71 14.45 -7.93
N GLY A 51 9.20 13.90 -9.03
CA GLY A 51 9.94 13.74 -10.28
C GLY A 51 10.99 12.63 -10.28
N SER A 52 11.04 11.75 -9.28
CA SER A 52 11.97 10.62 -9.25
C SER A 52 11.61 9.54 -10.28
N ILE A 53 10.31 9.35 -10.54
CA ILE A 53 9.82 8.42 -11.56
C ILE A 53 8.78 9.10 -12.44
N THR A 54 8.68 8.63 -13.69
CA THR A 54 7.58 8.97 -14.60
C THR A 54 6.61 7.80 -14.66
N ALA A 55 5.32 8.06 -14.47
CA ALA A 55 4.25 7.08 -14.64
C ALA A 55 3.53 7.27 -15.99
N PHE A 56 3.24 6.18 -16.70
CA PHE A 56 2.52 6.21 -17.97
C PHE A 56 1.61 4.99 -18.14
N ARG A 57 0.63 5.08 -19.04
CA ARG A 57 -0.25 3.96 -19.40
C ARG A 57 0.29 3.27 -20.64
N THR A 58 0.36 1.95 -20.58
CA THR A 58 0.59 1.05 -21.71
C THR A 58 -0.74 0.45 -22.16
N LEU A 59 -0.71 -0.37 -23.23
CA LEU A 59 -1.89 -1.11 -23.66
C LEU A 59 -2.42 -2.06 -22.58
N ASN A 60 -1.53 -2.61 -21.76
CA ASN A 60 -1.84 -3.68 -20.83
C ASN A 60 -1.99 -3.19 -19.38
N ASP A 61 -1.26 -2.14 -19.00
CA ASP A 61 -1.19 -1.68 -17.60
C ASP A 61 -0.59 -0.28 -17.43
N LYS A 62 -0.52 0.22 -16.20
CA LYS A 62 0.28 1.36 -15.78
C LYS A 62 1.74 0.94 -15.57
N ALA A 63 2.67 1.68 -16.14
CA ALA A 63 4.10 1.44 -16.06
C ALA A 63 4.83 2.66 -15.47
N TYR A 64 6.06 2.43 -15.01
CA TYR A 64 6.90 3.43 -14.36
C TYR A 64 8.33 3.38 -14.92
N LEU A 65 8.97 4.54 -15.08
CA LEU A 65 10.36 4.68 -15.49
C LEU A 65 11.11 5.58 -14.50
N VAL A 66 12.31 5.17 -14.09
CA VAL A 66 13.16 5.99 -13.20
C VAL A 66 13.79 7.12 -13.99
N ASN A 67 13.61 8.36 -13.52
CA ASN A 67 14.20 9.53 -14.15
C ASN A 67 15.68 9.63 -13.74
N LYS A 68 16.55 9.96 -14.71
CA LYS A 68 17.98 10.20 -14.50
C LYS A 68 18.28 11.68 -14.44
#